data_AF-A0A2M7T6M9-F1
#
_entry.id   AF-A0A2M7T6M9-F1
#
_cell.length_a   1.000
_cell.length_b   1.000
_cell.length_c   1.000
_cell.angle_alpha   90.00
_cell.angle_beta   90.00
_cell.angle_gamma   90.00
#
_symmetry.space_group_name_H-M   'P 1'
#
loop_
_entity.id
_entity.type
_entity.pdbx_description
1 polymer ?
#
loop_
_entity_poly.entity_id
_entity_poly.type
_entity_poly.pdbx_seq_one_letter_code
_entity_poly.pdbx_strand_id
1 'polypeptide(L)'
;VPSSWPYDALYAQAVAARTYAVKFMKPQNTFDLYDSVQSQVYIGVDKINETSGGTNWGARWAKAVADTKGQVITYSGAPIAAYYFSSCGGHTENVELAWPNASPQPYLKGAEDRNSSGKAY
;
A
#
# COMPACT_ATOMS: atom_id res chain seq x y z
N VAL A 1 -4.02 -6.46 2.15
CA VAL A 1 -3.37 -7.24 3.22
C VAL A 1 -4.41 -7.90 4.13
N PRO A 2 -4.16 -9.07 4.74
CA PRO A 2 -5.02 -9.66 5.77
C PRO A 2 -5.13 -8.78 7.02
N SER A 3 -6.30 -8.72 7.66
CA SER A 3 -6.47 -7.90 8.87
C SER A 3 -5.82 -8.52 10.12
N SER A 4 -5.36 -9.76 10.02
CA SER A 4 -4.63 -10.49 11.06
C SER A 4 -3.15 -10.11 11.16
N TRP A 5 -2.58 -9.41 10.16
CA TRP A 5 -1.17 -9.04 10.13
C TRP A 5 -0.75 -8.15 11.33
N PRO A 6 0.58 -8.04 11.59
CA PRO A 6 1.11 -7.10 12.57
C PRO A 6 0.57 -5.69 12.34
N TYR A 7 0.37 -4.95 13.44
CA TYR A 7 -0.35 -3.68 13.36
C TYR A 7 0.42 -2.61 12.57
N ASP A 8 1.75 -2.58 12.70
CA ASP A 8 2.62 -1.69 11.93
C ASP A 8 2.52 -1.94 10.41
N ALA A 9 2.29 -3.19 10.00
CA ALA A 9 2.07 -3.52 8.60
C ALA A 9 0.71 -3.00 8.10
N LEU A 10 -0.33 -3.01 8.95
CA LEU A 10 -1.62 -2.39 8.62
C LEU A 10 -1.48 -0.87 8.48
N TYR A 11 -0.69 -0.23 9.35
CA TYR A 11 -0.37 1.20 9.26
C TYR A 11 0.34 1.54 7.96
N ALA A 12 1.43 0.82 7.65
CA ALA A 12 2.20 1.02 6.43
C ALA A 12 1.31 0.87 5.19
N GLN A 13 0.48 -0.18 5.15
CA GLN A 13 -0.44 -0.40 4.04
C GLN A 13 -1.50 0.71 3.94
N ALA A 14 -2.09 1.17 5.05
CA ALA A 14 -3.09 2.23 5.04
C ALA A 14 -2.51 3.55 4.49
N VAL A 15 -1.29 3.90 4.90
CA VAL A 15 -0.58 5.09 4.42
C VAL A 15 -0.17 4.95 2.95
N ALA A 16 0.36 3.80 2.53
CA ALA A 16 0.71 3.53 1.14
C ALA A 16 -0.52 3.59 0.22
N ALA A 17 -1.62 2.93 0.60
CA ALA A 17 -2.87 2.93 -0.14
C ALA A 17 -3.44 4.35 -0.32
N ARG A 18 -3.46 5.15 0.76
CA ARG A 18 -3.90 6.55 0.72
C ARG A 18 -3.00 7.41 -0.17
N THR A 19 -1.69 7.23 -0.06
CA THR A 19 -0.72 7.98 -0.88
C THR A 19 -0.92 7.71 -2.36
N TYR A 20 -1.08 6.45 -2.73
CA TYR A 20 -1.38 6.05 -4.11
C TYR A 20 -2.69 6.68 -4.58
N ALA A 21 -3.75 6.64 -3.75
CA ALA A 21 -5.03 7.22 -4.12
C ALA A 21 -4.92 8.74 -4.39
N VAL A 22 -4.26 9.48 -3.51
CA VAL A 22 -3.99 10.91 -3.68
C VAL A 22 -3.13 11.19 -4.92
N LYS A 23 -2.15 10.33 -5.20
CA LYS A 23 -1.25 10.49 -6.36
C LYS A 23 -1.98 10.31 -7.70
N PHE A 24 -2.91 9.35 -7.77
CA PHE A 24 -3.50 8.91 -9.03
C PHE A 24 -4.97 9.28 -9.23
N MET A 25 -5.62 9.92 -8.24
CA MET A 25 -6.98 10.42 -8.39
C MET A 25 -7.11 11.41 -9.55
N LYS A 26 -8.27 11.40 -10.20
CA LYS A 26 -8.58 12.17 -11.41
C LYS A 26 -9.95 12.82 -11.22
N PRO A 27 -10.05 13.87 -10.38
CA PRO A 27 -11.33 14.40 -9.90
C PRO A 27 -12.22 15.01 -11.00
N GLN A 28 -11.70 15.15 -12.22
CA GLN A 28 -12.43 15.65 -13.39
C GLN A 28 -13.04 14.51 -14.23
N ASN A 29 -12.74 13.25 -13.92
CA ASN A 29 -13.29 12.09 -14.60
C ASN A 29 -14.55 11.57 -13.88
N THR A 30 -15.26 10.64 -14.52
CA THR A 30 -16.40 9.93 -13.91
C THR A 30 -16.02 9.15 -12.65
N PHE A 31 -14.76 8.73 -12.53
CA PHE A 31 -14.20 8.07 -11.36
C PHE A 31 -12.68 8.31 -11.27
N ASP A 32 -12.14 8.18 -10.06
CA ASP A 32 -10.74 8.44 -9.77
C ASP A 32 -9.83 7.21 -9.98
N LEU A 33 -10.26 6.04 -9.49
CA LEU A 33 -9.46 4.82 -9.42
C LEU A 33 -10.29 3.59 -9.78
N TYR A 34 -9.61 2.52 -10.22
CA TYR A 34 -10.22 1.22 -10.43
C TYR A 34 -10.24 0.41 -9.12
N ASP A 35 -11.22 -0.48 -8.97
CA ASP A 35 -11.36 -1.41 -7.84
C ASP A 35 -10.58 -2.72 -8.02
N SER A 36 -9.82 -2.82 -9.12
CA SER A 36 -9.08 -4.01 -9.54
C SER A 36 -7.56 -3.82 -9.43
N VAL A 37 -6.79 -4.80 -9.91
CA VAL A 37 -5.32 -4.74 -10.01
C VAL A 37 -4.81 -3.58 -10.87
N GLN A 38 -5.66 -2.93 -11.67
CA GLN A 38 -5.31 -1.70 -12.39
C GLN A 38 -5.02 -0.51 -11.45
N SER A 39 -5.56 -0.53 -10.24
CA SER A 39 -5.22 0.44 -9.20
C SER A 39 -4.99 -0.26 -7.87
N GLN A 40 -6.05 -0.57 -7.14
CA GLN A 40 -5.98 -1.32 -5.90
C GLN A 40 -7.23 -2.19 -5.76
N VAL A 41 -7.04 -3.41 -5.26
CA VAL A 41 -8.17 -4.30 -4.96
C VAL A 41 -9.03 -3.68 -3.85
N TYR A 42 -10.28 -3.34 -4.18
CA TYR A 42 -11.25 -2.80 -3.24
C TYR A 42 -12.26 -3.87 -2.83
N ILE A 43 -12.20 -4.28 -1.57
CA ILE A 43 -13.05 -5.35 -1.00
C ILE A 43 -14.32 -4.76 -0.35
N GLY A 44 -14.39 -3.43 -0.20
CA GLY A 44 -15.54 -2.77 0.40
C GLY A 44 -15.79 -3.17 1.86
N VAL A 45 -17.07 -3.26 2.22
CA VAL A 45 -17.53 -3.49 3.61
C VAL A 45 -17.04 -4.83 4.17
N ASP A 46 -16.85 -5.84 3.31
CA ASP A 46 -16.36 -7.16 3.71
C ASP A 46 -14.99 -7.09 4.37
N LYS A 47 -14.17 -6.09 4.02
CA LYS A 47 -12.87 -5.88 4.66
C LYS A 47 -13.00 -5.44 6.12
N ILE A 48 -14.00 -4.62 6.42
CA ILE A 48 -14.27 -4.10 7.77
C ILE A 48 -14.98 -5.17 8.62
N ASN A 49 -15.68 -6.09 7.95
CA ASN A 49 -16.35 -7.24 8.57
C ASN A 49 -15.52 -8.54 8.49
N GLU A 50 -14.22 -8.46 8.18
CA GLU A 50 -13.37 -9.64 8.05
C GLU A 50 -13.28 -10.39 9.39
N THR A 51 -13.97 -11.54 9.47
CA THR A 51 -14.01 -12.37 10.68
C THR A 51 -13.31 -13.71 10.48
N SER A 52 -12.55 -14.15 11.49
CA SER A 52 -11.96 -15.50 11.54
C SER A 52 -11.80 -15.95 12.99
N GLY A 53 -12.14 -17.21 13.28
CA GLY A 53 -12.06 -17.78 14.64
C GLY A 53 -12.92 -17.04 15.66
N GLY A 54 -14.08 -16.50 15.24
CA GLY A 54 -14.96 -15.67 16.09
C GLY A 54 -14.46 -14.25 16.38
N THR A 55 -13.30 -13.87 15.84
CA THR A 55 -12.72 -12.52 15.99
C THR A 55 -13.01 -11.67 14.76
N ASN A 56 -13.52 -10.45 14.94
CA ASN A 56 -13.59 -9.45 13.86
C ASN A 56 -12.22 -8.77 13.69
N TRP A 57 -11.41 -9.31 12.78
CA TRP A 57 -10.12 -8.74 12.42
C TRP A 57 -10.29 -7.42 11.65
N GLY A 58 -11.36 -7.26 10.88
CA GLY A 58 -11.64 -6.03 10.12
C GLY A 58 -11.71 -4.77 10.97
N ALA A 59 -12.09 -4.88 12.26
CA ALA A 59 -12.03 -3.79 13.22
C ALA A 59 -10.59 -3.26 13.43
N ARG A 60 -9.56 -4.13 13.39
CA ARG A 60 -8.15 -3.71 13.47
C ARG A 60 -7.74 -2.93 12.23
N TRP A 61 -8.17 -3.37 11.05
CA TRP A 61 -7.94 -2.64 9.80
C TRP A 61 -8.59 -1.25 9.83
N ALA A 62 -9.87 -1.17 10.22
CA ALA A 62 -10.57 0.11 10.35
C ALA A 62 -9.87 1.05 11.33
N LYS A 63 -9.40 0.53 12.47
CA LYS A 63 -8.62 1.31 13.44
C LYS A 63 -7.30 1.80 12.85
N ALA A 64 -6.55 0.96 12.13
CA ALA A 64 -5.29 1.37 11.48
C ALA A 64 -5.50 2.47 10.43
N VAL A 65 -6.59 2.41 9.66
CA VAL A 65 -6.97 3.46 8.71
C VAL A 65 -7.29 4.78 9.44
N ALA A 66 -8.00 4.70 10.57
CA ALA A 66 -8.36 5.86 11.39
C ALA A 66 -7.14 6.49 12.08
N ASP A 67 -6.28 5.68 12.66
CA ASP A 67 -5.09 6.15 13.39
C ASP A 67 -4.05 6.79 12.46
N THR A 68 -4.05 6.43 11.17
CA THR A 68 -3.19 7.02 10.13
C THR A 68 -3.87 8.12 9.32
N LYS A 69 -5.01 8.66 9.79
CA LYS A 69 -5.81 9.64 9.04
C LYS A 69 -4.96 10.82 8.55
N GLY A 70 -5.06 11.10 7.25
CA GLY A 70 -4.37 12.22 6.61
C GLY A 70 -2.88 12.00 6.33
N GLN A 71 -2.29 10.89 6.79
CA GLN A 71 -0.88 10.60 6.53
C GLN A 71 -0.68 10.09 5.10
N VAL A 72 0.27 10.71 4.40
CA VAL A 72 0.72 10.34 3.05
C VAL A 72 2.24 10.37 2.98
N ILE A 73 2.81 9.61 2.05
CA ILE A 73 4.26 9.58 1.80
C ILE A 73 4.55 10.59 0.69
N THR A 74 5.48 11.50 0.96
CA THR A 74 5.87 12.54 0.01
C THR A 74 7.36 12.48 -0.31
N TYR A 75 7.70 12.84 -1.55
CA TYR A 75 9.06 13.13 -1.97
C TYR A 75 9.08 14.52 -2.61
N SER A 76 9.99 15.38 -2.18
CA SER A 76 10.06 16.79 -2.61
C SER A 76 8.71 17.54 -2.50
N GLY A 77 7.98 17.30 -1.41
CA GLY A 77 6.70 17.96 -1.12
C GLY A 77 5.49 17.44 -1.91
N ALA A 78 5.67 16.47 -2.81
CA ALA A 78 4.58 15.87 -3.58
C ALA A 78 4.34 14.40 -3.17
N PRO A 79 3.09 13.91 -3.16
CA PRO A 79 2.79 12.50 -2.95
C PRO A 79 3.53 11.59 -3.95
N ILE A 80 4.07 10.48 -3.48
CA ILE A 80 4.79 9.52 -4.32
C ILE A 80 3.84 8.56 -5.05
N ALA A 81 4.33 7.91 -6.12
CA ALA A 81 3.70 6.71 -6.65
C ALA A 81 3.96 5.52 -5.72
N ALA A 82 3.12 5.36 -4.68
CA ALA A 82 3.27 4.33 -3.66
C ALA A 82 2.80 2.95 -4.17
N TYR A 83 3.58 2.35 -5.06
CA TYR A 83 3.36 0.97 -5.49
C TYR A 83 3.67 -0.02 -4.36
N TYR A 84 2.91 -1.11 -4.31
CA TYR A 84 3.12 -2.21 -3.37
C TYR A 84 2.67 -3.52 -4.02
N PHE A 85 3.16 -4.64 -3.50
CA PHE A 85 2.93 -5.96 -4.06
C PHE A 85 3.10 -7.02 -2.95
N SER A 86 2.72 -8.27 -3.24
CA SER A 86 2.61 -9.31 -2.20
C SER A 86 3.94 -9.80 -1.65
N SER A 87 4.91 -10.10 -2.52
CA SER A 87 6.20 -10.71 -2.14
C SER A 87 7.26 -10.42 -3.19
N CYS A 88 8.51 -10.20 -2.77
CA CYS A 88 9.60 -9.73 -3.63
C CYS A 88 10.69 -10.76 -3.95
N GLY A 89 10.60 -11.98 -3.39
CA GLY A 89 11.68 -12.96 -3.53
C GLY A 89 12.99 -12.58 -2.82
N GLY A 90 12.97 -11.57 -1.95
CA GLY A 90 14.10 -11.12 -1.12
C GLY A 90 14.65 -9.74 -1.47
N HIS A 91 14.25 -9.15 -2.60
CA HIS A 91 14.69 -7.82 -3.02
C HIS A 91 13.60 -7.13 -3.86
N THR A 92 13.32 -5.86 -3.60
CA THR A 92 12.39 -5.07 -4.42
C THR A 92 13.04 -4.63 -5.74
N GLU A 93 12.25 -4.16 -6.69
CA GLU A 93 12.75 -3.80 -8.03
C GLU A 93 12.89 -2.28 -8.20
N ASN A 94 13.82 -1.85 -9.06
CA ASN A 94 13.86 -0.48 -9.54
C ASN A 94 12.67 -0.21 -10.48
N VAL A 95 12.00 0.93 -10.33
CA VAL A 95 10.77 1.22 -11.10
C VAL A 95 10.96 1.16 -12.62
N GLU A 96 12.13 1.57 -13.12
CA GLU A 96 12.48 1.54 -14.54
C GLU A 96 12.60 0.12 -15.13
N LEU A 97 12.79 -0.89 -14.27
CA LEU A 97 12.86 -2.30 -14.67
C LEU A 97 11.50 -3.00 -14.53
N ALA A 98 10.59 -2.45 -13.73
CA ALA A 98 9.27 -3.03 -13.48
C ALA A 98 8.23 -2.66 -14.56
N TRP A 99 8.33 -1.48 -15.17
CA TRP A 99 7.38 -1.03 -16.20
C TRP A 99 8.08 -0.50 -17.46
N PRO A 100 7.61 -0.86 -18.67
CA PRO A 100 8.09 -0.25 -19.90
C PRO A 100 7.95 1.28 -19.87
N ASN A 101 9.00 1.99 -20.26
CA ASN A 101 9.07 3.45 -20.31
C ASN A 101 8.99 4.17 -18.95
N ALA A 102 9.07 3.45 -17.82
CA ALA A 102 9.21 4.12 -16.53
C ALA A 102 10.59 4.77 -16.42
N SER A 103 10.61 6.03 -15.97
CA SER A 103 11.85 6.74 -15.66
C SER A 103 12.27 6.48 -14.22
N PRO A 104 13.58 6.36 -13.92
CA PRO A 104 14.05 6.14 -12.56
C PRO A 104 13.49 7.15 -11.56
N GLN A 105 13.05 6.68 -10.39
CA GLN A 105 12.56 7.51 -9.31
C GLN A 105 13.45 7.33 -8.07
N PRO A 106 13.90 8.40 -7.38
CA PRO A 106 14.79 8.30 -6.22
C PRO A 106 14.23 7.49 -5.05
N TYR A 107 12.90 7.38 -4.96
CA TYR A 107 12.17 6.69 -3.89
C TYR A 107 11.63 5.31 -4.32
N LEU A 108 11.85 4.87 -5.57
CA LEU A 108 11.50 3.53 -6.07
C LEU A 108 12.75 2.85 -6.61
N LYS A 109 13.70 2.63 -5.71
CA LYS A 109 14.92 1.88 -5.98
C LYS A 109 14.80 0.51 -5.34
N GLY A 110 15.38 -0.49 -6.00
CA GLY A 110 15.45 -1.83 -5.43
C GLY A 110 16.19 -1.82 -4.10
N ALA A 111 15.66 -2.53 -3.12
CA ALA A 111 16.24 -2.69 -1.78
C ALA A 111 16.01 -4.12 -1.27
N GLU A 112 16.91 -4.61 -0.41
CA GLU A 112 16.74 -5.89 0.27
C GLU A 112 15.51 -5.86 1.19
N ASP A 113 14.69 -6.91 1.08
CA ASP A 113 13.52 -7.12 1.93
C ASP A 113 13.91 -7.91 3.19
N ARG A 114 14.97 -7.44 3.85
CA ARG A 114 15.50 -8.02 5.09
C ARG A 114 16.06 -6.93 5.98
N ASN A 115 15.86 -7.09 7.29
CA ASN A 115 16.51 -6.27 8.29
C ASN A 115 18.00 -6.65 8.45
N SER A 116 18.73 -5.89 9.27
CA SER A 116 20.17 -6.12 9.50
C SER A 116 20.50 -7.49 10.13
N SER A 117 19.51 -8.22 10.66
CA SER A 117 19.67 -9.60 11.14
C SER A 117 19.31 -10.67 10.10
N GLY A 118 18.98 -10.28 8.87
CA GLY A 118 18.57 -11.19 7.79
C GLY A 118 17.13 -11.68 7.87
N LYS A 119 16.33 -11.15 8.81
CA LYS A 119 14.89 -11.45 8.91
C LYS A 119 14.14 -10.59 7.90
N ALA A 120 13.23 -11.18 7.13
CA ALA A 120 12.34 -10.43 6.26
C ALA A 120 11.53 -9.39 7.07
N TYR A 121 11.26 -8.24 6.46
CA TYR A 121 10.42 -7.22 7.08
C TYR A 121 8.98 -7.69 7.24
#